data_AF-A0AA41S4F2-F1
#
_entry.id   AF-A0AA41S4F2-F1
#
_cell.length_a   1.000
_cell.length_b   1.000
_cell.length_c   1.000
_cell.angle_alpha   90.00
_cell.angle_beta   90.00
_cell.angle_gamma   90.00
#
_symmetry.space_group_name_H-M   'P 1'
#
loop_
_entity.id
_entity.type
_entity.pdbx_description
1 polymer ?
#
loop_
_entity_poly.entity_id
_entity_poly.type
_entity_poly.pdbx_seq_one_letter_code
_entity_poly.pdbx_strand_id
1 'polypeptide(L)'
;MFSDEELNEISGSKRGLDYIEVTCGCTSHRYGDAVGRLRVFINGDLEITCECTSACQEDKLTPAAFEKHAGRETARKWKSNVWVIKKGSKVPLFKTVLLKYYEQALKETNKSSLRAQRGRPCHRDEFVRCTSCNKSRRFHLTSKEECRIHHDASIDANWTCSDLPFDNLSCEDDEERASRRVYRGCSRSQTCSGCTTCVCFGCELCRFSDCNCQTCLDFTRNAKP
;
A
#
# COMPACT_ATOMS: atom_id res chain seq x y z
N MET A 1 -7.68 25.49 6.91
CA MET A 1 -7.47 25.97 5.53
C MET A 1 -6.16 26.77 5.47
N PHE A 2 -5.51 26.91 4.31
CA PHE A 2 -4.23 27.63 4.20
C PHE A 2 -4.37 29.12 4.57
N SER A 3 -3.36 29.71 5.22
CA SER A 3 -3.34 31.14 5.53
C SER A 3 -2.93 31.98 4.31
N ASP A 4 -3.20 33.29 4.33
CA ASP A 4 -2.81 34.18 3.22
C ASP A 4 -1.28 34.29 3.11
N GLU A 5 -0.57 34.20 4.22
CA GLU A 5 0.89 34.15 4.27
C GLU A 5 1.44 32.86 3.64
N GLU A 6 0.77 31.72 3.86
CA GLU A 6 1.15 30.43 3.27
C GLU A 6 0.98 30.41 1.75
N LEU A 7 -0.02 31.13 1.23
CA LEU A 7 -0.32 31.22 -0.21
C LEU A 7 0.31 32.43 -0.89
N ASN A 8 0.97 33.29 -0.11
CA ASN A 8 1.58 34.50 -0.64
C ASN A 8 2.53 34.12 -1.79
N GLU A 9 2.45 34.91 -2.86
CA GLU A 9 3.32 34.80 -4.03
C GLU A 9 3.09 33.55 -4.92
N ILE A 10 2.09 32.70 -4.62
CA ILE A 10 1.63 31.64 -5.53
C ILE A 10 0.65 32.23 -6.54
N SER A 11 0.96 32.09 -7.83
CA SER A 11 0.17 32.69 -8.90
C SER A 11 -1.17 31.98 -9.11
N GLY A 12 -2.20 32.77 -9.41
CA GLY A 12 -3.53 32.27 -9.72
C GLY A 12 -4.29 31.69 -8.52
N SER A 13 -3.87 32.03 -7.30
CA SER A 13 -4.52 31.55 -6.09
C SER A 13 -5.95 32.08 -5.95
N LYS A 14 -6.92 31.17 -5.79
CA LYS A 14 -8.33 31.47 -5.51
C LYS A 14 -8.81 30.57 -4.39
N ARG A 15 -9.60 31.12 -3.46
CA ARG A 15 -10.23 30.34 -2.38
C ARG A 15 -11.63 29.94 -2.79
N GLY A 16 -11.90 28.63 -2.78
CA GLY A 16 -13.24 28.06 -2.78
C GLY A 16 -13.77 27.87 -1.36
N LEU A 17 -14.90 27.17 -1.24
CA LEU A 17 -15.51 26.88 0.08
C LEU A 17 -14.66 25.91 0.91
N ASP A 18 -14.14 24.87 0.27
CA ASP A 18 -13.41 23.75 0.89
C ASP A 18 -12.09 23.43 0.17
N TYR A 19 -11.72 24.23 -0.83
CA TYR A 19 -10.47 24.07 -1.57
C TYR A 19 -9.78 25.41 -1.83
N ILE A 20 -8.50 25.33 -2.14
CA ILE A 20 -7.77 26.41 -2.81
C ILE A 20 -7.45 25.98 -4.23
N GLU A 21 -7.50 26.90 -5.17
CA GLU A 21 -7.17 26.68 -6.57
C GLU A 21 -5.94 27.51 -6.91
N VAL A 22 -4.99 26.94 -7.64
CA VAL A 22 -3.75 27.63 -8.06
C VAL A 22 -3.39 27.25 -9.49
N THR A 23 -2.60 28.07 -10.17
CA THR A 23 -2.05 27.71 -11.47
C THR A 23 -0.97 26.64 -11.31
N CYS A 24 -1.11 25.54 -12.05
CA CYS A 24 -0.12 24.46 -12.10
C CYS A 24 0.26 24.12 -13.54
N GLY A 25 1.28 23.29 -13.70
CA GLY A 25 1.62 22.71 -14.98
C GLY A 25 2.59 21.53 -14.85
N CYS A 26 2.87 20.91 -15.98
CA CYS A 26 3.83 19.81 -16.10
C CYS A 26 4.59 19.98 -17.42
N THR A 27 5.93 19.97 -17.37
CA THR A 27 6.78 20.23 -18.54
C THR A 27 7.22 18.92 -19.20
N SER A 28 6.84 18.69 -20.44
CA SER A 28 7.34 17.59 -21.27
C SER A 28 8.51 18.03 -22.14
N HIS A 29 9.50 17.16 -22.29
CA HIS A 29 10.62 17.39 -23.21
C HIS A 29 10.16 17.44 -24.67
N ARG A 30 9.08 16.74 -25.03
CA ARG A 30 8.56 16.68 -26.40
C ARG A 30 7.53 17.75 -26.71
N TYR A 31 6.67 18.08 -25.74
CA TYR A 31 5.47 18.89 -25.99
C TYR A 31 5.46 20.24 -25.27
N GLY A 32 6.50 20.56 -24.50
CA GLY A 32 6.55 21.79 -23.71
C GLY A 32 5.65 21.71 -22.48
N ASP A 33 5.09 22.85 -22.06
CA ASP A 33 4.28 22.94 -20.84
C ASP A 33 2.82 22.59 -21.11
N ALA A 34 2.32 21.57 -20.42
CA ALA A 34 0.88 21.43 -20.18
C ALA A 34 0.52 22.27 -18.95
N VAL A 35 -0.39 23.22 -19.09
CA VAL A 35 -0.88 24.08 -18.00
C VAL A 35 -2.25 23.63 -17.51
N GLY A 36 -2.57 23.95 -16.27
CA GLY A 36 -3.87 23.65 -15.67
C GLY A 36 -4.09 24.37 -14.35
N ARG A 37 -5.20 24.03 -13.70
CA ARG A 37 -5.63 24.57 -12.41
C ARG A 37 -5.66 23.45 -11.39
N LEU A 38 -4.79 23.53 -10.38
CA LEU A 38 -4.76 22.57 -9.27
C LEU A 38 -5.68 23.05 -8.16
N ARG A 39 -6.62 22.22 -7.76
CA ARG A 39 -7.40 22.35 -6.54
C ARG A 39 -6.85 21.45 -5.44
N VAL A 40 -6.65 22.05 -4.27
CA VAL A 40 -6.23 21.36 -3.04
C VAL A 40 -7.36 21.47 -2.04
N PHE A 41 -7.98 20.33 -1.72
CA PHE A 41 -9.09 20.25 -0.78
C PHE A 41 -8.60 20.06 0.66
N ILE A 42 -9.38 20.55 1.63
CA ILE A 42 -9.07 20.39 3.05
C ILE A 42 -9.06 18.92 3.51
N ASN A 43 -9.79 18.05 2.82
CA ASN A 43 -9.82 16.60 3.08
C ASN A 43 -8.57 15.87 2.55
N GLY A 44 -7.69 16.58 1.83
CA GLY A 44 -6.46 16.06 1.24
C GLY A 44 -6.56 15.64 -0.21
N ASP A 45 -7.74 15.72 -0.83
CA ASP A 45 -7.90 15.43 -2.26
C ASP A 45 -7.23 16.49 -3.13
N LEU A 46 -6.79 16.05 -4.31
CA LEU A 46 -6.14 16.88 -5.32
C LEU A 46 -6.81 16.66 -6.68
N GLU A 47 -7.23 17.74 -7.30
CA GLU A 47 -7.90 17.74 -8.61
C GLU A 47 -7.20 18.74 -9.53
N ILE A 48 -6.94 18.36 -10.77
CA ILE A 48 -6.38 19.23 -11.80
C ILE A 48 -7.36 19.33 -12.95
N THR A 49 -7.79 20.54 -13.27
CA THR A 49 -8.44 20.85 -14.54
C THR A 49 -7.37 21.21 -15.56
N CYS A 50 -7.27 20.42 -16.63
CA CYS A 50 -6.29 20.64 -17.68
C CYS A 50 -6.72 21.82 -18.59
N GLU A 51 -5.80 22.73 -18.88
CA GLU A 51 -6.01 23.87 -19.77
C GLU A 51 -4.94 23.89 -20.89
N CYS A 52 -4.40 22.72 -21.25
CA CYS A 52 -3.28 22.60 -22.20
C CYS A 52 -3.65 23.06 -23.63
N THR A 53 -4.91 22.88 -24.03
CA THR A 53 -5.48 23.36 -25.30
C THR A 53 -6.95 23.68 -25.11
N SER A 54 -7.51 24.56 -25.94
CA SER A 54 -8.95 24.90 -25.93
C SER A 54 -9.86 23.72 -26.29
N ALA A 55 -9.30 22.66 -26.89
CA ALA A 55 -10.00 21.43 -27.25
C ALA A 55 -9.72 20.27 -26.28
N CYS A 56 -9.05 20.53 -25.15
CA CYS A 56 -8.80 19.48 -24.16
C CYS A 56 -10.13 18.99 -23.58
N GLN A 57 -10.45 17.71 -23.81
CA GLN A 57 -11.68 17.06 -23.32
C GLN A 57 -11.46 16.29 -22.02
N GLU A 58 -10.24 16.33 -21.47
CA GLU A 58 -9.99 15.72 -20.17
C GLU A 58 -10.78 16.45 -19.09
N ASP A 59 -11.53 15.68 -18.31
CA ASP A 59 -12.24 16.20 -17.16
C ASP A 59 -11.25 16.45 -15.99
N LYS A 60 -11.75 16.41 -14.76
CA LYS A 60 -11.01 16.46 -13.51
C LYS A 60 -9.98 15.32 -13.42
N LEU A 61 -8.70 15.65 -13.56
CA LEU A 61 -7.59 14.72 -13.47
C LEU A 61 -6.99 14.68 -12.07
N THR A 62 -6.54 13.52 -11.63
CA THR A 62 -5.59 13.46 -10.49
C THR A 62 -4.22 13.99 -10.93
N PRO A 63 -3.36 14.46 -10.02
CA PRO A 63 -2.01 14.90 -10.39
C PRO A 63 -1.18 13.85 -11.15
N ALA A 64 -1.37 12.57 -10.84
CA ALA A 64 -0.72 11.48 -11.57
C ALA A 64 -1.31 11.26 -12.97
N ALA A 65 -2.63 11.42 -13.14
CA ALA A 65 -3.26 11.36 -14.45
C ALA A 65 -2.86 12.56 -15.32
N PHE A 66 -2.76 13.76 -14.75
CA PHE A 66 -2.27 14.96 -15.42
C PHE A 66 -0.80 14.82 -15.86
N GLU A 67 0.07 14.25 -15.03
CA GLU A 67 1.46 13.94 -15.40
C GLU A 67 1.54 13.03 -16.64
N LYS A 68 0.70 11.98 -16.68
CA LYS A 68 0.62 11.08 -17.85
C LYS A 68 0.08 11.81 -19.08
N HIS A 69 -1.00 12.57 -18.91
CA HIS A 69 -1.62 13.36 -19.98
C HIS A 69 -0.64 14.38 -20.59
N ALA A 70 0.20 15.00 -19.75
CA ALA A 70 1.26 15.90 -20.20
C ALA A 70 2.40 15.18 -20.96
N GLY A 71 2.33 13.87 -21.17
CA GLY A 71 3.33 13.09 -21.92
C GLY A 71 4.51 12.61 -21.08
N ARG A 72 4.36 12.45 -19.76
CA ARG A 72 5.36 11.88 -18.84
C ARG A 72 4.97 10.48 -18.30
N GLU A 73 4.54 9.56 -19.16
CA GLU A 73 4.05 8.22 -18.76
C GLU A 73 5.00 7.38 -17.90
N THR A 74 6.33 7.58 -17.99
CA THR A 74 7.32 6.76 -17.28
C THR A 74 7.68 7.26 -15.88
N ALA A 75 7.28 8.48 -15.52
CA ALA A 75 7.62 9.04 -14.23
C ALA A 75 6.45 8.83 -13.26
N ARG A 76 6.58 7.96 -12.26
CA ARG A 76 5.65 7.91 -11.11
C ARG A 76 5.98 9.02 -10.10
N LYS A 77 6.33 10.21 -10.58
CA LYS A 77 6.95 11.29 -9.79
C LYS A 77 6.18 12.59 -9.90
N TRP A 78 4.84 12.54 -10.04
CA TRP A 78 3.98 13.72 -10.17
C TRP A 78 4.26 14.82 -9.15
N LYS A 79 4.59 14.47 -7.89
CA LYS A 79 4.94 15.46 -6.85
C LYS A 79 6.14 16.34 -7.22
N SER A 80 7.07 15.80 -8.01
CA SER A 80 8.25 16.50 -8.53
C SER A 80 8.04 17.11 -9.91
N ASN A 81 7.16 16.53 -10.71
CA ASN A 81 6.99 16.90 -12.11
C ASN A 81 5.89 17.93 -12.33
N VAL A 82 4.83 17.85 -11.52
CA VAL A 82 3.81 18.89 -11.45
C VAL A 82 4.39 20.04 -10.64
N TRP A 83 4.37 21.23 -11.24
CA TRP A 83 4.87 22.47 -10.67
C TRP A 83 3.75 23.49 -10.56
N VAL A 84 3.98 24.48 -9.70
CA VAL A 84 3.18 25.72 -9.59
C VAL A 84 4.08 26.92 -9.79
N ILE A 85 3.50 28.07 -10.10
CA ILE A 85 4.27 29.31 -10.22
C ILE A 85 4.32 30.00 -8.86
N LYS A 86 5.51 30.18 -8.31
CA LYS A 86 5.77 30.96 -7.10
C LYS A 86 6.82 32.01 -7.41
N LYS A 87 6.52 33.29 -7.15
CA LYS A 87 7.39 34.44 -7.53
C LYS A 87 7.82 34.42 -9.01
N GLY A 88 6.94 34.02 -9.91
CA GLY A 88 7.25 33.90 -11.34
C GLY A 88 8.16 32.73 -11.72
N SER A 89 8.56 31.88 -10.77
CA SER A 89 9.37 30.68 -11.01
C SER A 89 8.54 29.40 -10.89
N LYS A 90 8.85 28.40 -11.72
CA LYS A 90 8.25 27.06 -11.60
C LYS A 90 8.84 26.32 -10.40
N VAL A 91 8.00 25.99 -9.44
CA VAL A 91 8.39 25.26 -8.23
C VAL A 91 7.62 23.93 -8.17
N PRO A 92 8.32 22.78 -8.05
CA PRO A 92 7.69 21.48 -7.88
C PRO A 92 6.75 21.43 -6.67
N LEU A 93 5.62 20.73 -6.78
CA LEU A 93 4.62 20.65 -5.70
C LEU A 93 5.19 20.18 -4.37
N PHE A 94 6.10 19.20 -4.36
CA PHE A 94 6.70 18.70 -3.11
C PHE A 94 7.53 19.74 -2.34
N LYS A 95 7.94 20.83 -2.99
CA LYS A 95 8.65 21.95 -2.35
C LYS A 95 7.71 23.05 -1.87
N THR A 96 6.40 22.85 -2.01
CA THR A 96 5.39 23.85 -1.65
C THR A 96 4.56 23.38 -0.46
N VAL A 97 3.91 24.34 0.21
CA VAL A 97 2.96 24.05 1.29
C VAL A 97 1.69 23.37 0.80
N LEU A 98 1.41 23.39 -0.51
CA LEU A 98 0.16 22.91 -1.10
C LEU A 98 -0.11 21.42 -0.86
N LEU A 99 0.92 20.61 -0.55
CA LEU A 99 0.74 19.20 -0.20
C LEU A 99 0.41 18.96 1.27
N LYS A 100 0.32 19.99 2.12
CA LYS A 100 0.07 19.86 3.57
C LYS A 100 -1.14 18.98 3.89
N TYR A 101 -2.31 19.27 3.30
CA TYR A 101 -3.54 18.50 3.55
C TYR A 101 -3.48 17.11 2.92
N TYR A 102 -2.93 16.98 1.71
CA TYR A 102 -2.71 15.69 1.07
C TYR A 102 -1.81 14.76 1.90
N GLU A 103 -0.70 15.28 2.43
CA GLU A 103 0.21 14.53 3.29
C GLU A 103 -0.39 14.21 4.66
N GLN A 104 -1.21 15.11 5.21
CA GLN A 104 -1.97 14.83 6.43
C GLN A 104 -2.97 13.70 6.20
N ALA A 105 -3.76 13.74 5.14
CA ALA A 105 -4.71 12.68 4.79
C ALA A 105 -4.00 11.34 4.53
N LEU A 106 -2.86 11.36 3.83
CA LEU A 106 -2.00 10.18 3.69
C LEU A 106 -1.47 9.70 5.04
N LYS A 107 -1.08 10.59 5.95
CA LYS A 107 -0.62 10.22 7.30
C LYS A 107 -1.75 9.69 8.16
N GLU A 108 -2.98 10.19 8.05
CA GLU A 108 -4.14 9.65 8.78
C GLU A 108 -4.58 8.29 8.23
N THR A 109 -4.56 8.12 6.90
CA THR A 109 -4.77 6.81 6.25
C THR A 109 -3.63 5.83 6.55
N ASN A 110 -2.39 6.33 6.59
CA ASN A 110 -1.25 5.51 6.98
C ASN A 110 -1.19 5.28 8.50
N LYS A 111 -1.77 6.15 9.33
CA LYS A 111 -1.92 5.94 10.77
C LYS A 111 -3.01 4.92 11.03
N SER A 112 -4.08 4.86 10.24
CA SER A 112 -5.07 3.78 10.37
C SER A 112 -4.48 2.43 9.93
N SER A 113 -3.65 2.39 8.88
CA SER A 113 -2.94 1.17 8.48
C SER A 113 -1.73 0.81 9.37
N LEU A 114 -0.97 1.79 9.89
CA LEU A 114 0.11 1.59 10.87
C LEU A 114 -0.43 1.31 12.28
N ARG A 115 -1.59 1.84 12.68
CA ARG A 115 -2.27 1.44 13.94
C ARG A 115 -2.85 0.03 13.79
N ALA A 116 -3.38 -0.33 12.62
CA ALA A 116 -3.74 -1.70 12.32
C ALA A 116 -2.52 -2.65 12.39
N GLN A 117 -1.32 -2.20 12.03
CA GLN A 117 -0.08 -2.99 12.15
C GLN A 117 0.63 -2.93 13.52
N ARG A 118 0.48 -1.86 14.31
CA ARG A 118 1.12 -1.71 15.63
C ARG A 118 0.36 -2.39 16.78
N GLY A 119 -0.86 -2.86 16.53
CA GLY A 119 -1.66 -3.62 17.50
C GLY A 119 -1.91 -5.08 17.12
N ARG A 120 -1.67 -5.48 15.86
CA ARG A 120 -1.89 -6.86 15.42
C ARG A 120 -0.62 -7.68 15.67
N PRO A 121 -0.72 -8.86 16.31
CA PRO A 121 0.36 -9.84 16.30
C PRO A 121 0.87 -10.00 14.87
N CYS A 122 2.16 -9.83 14.66
CA CYS A 122 2.74 -10.21 13.38
C CYS A 122 2.74 -11.74 13.35
N HIS A 123 2.41 -12.34 12.22
CA HIS A 123 2.60 -13.78 12.08
C HIS A 123 4.07 -14.07 11.82
N ARG A 124 4.40 -15.35 11.87
CA ARG A 124 5.66 -15.89 11.41
C ARG A 124 5.35 -16.75 10.20
N ASP A 125 6.09 -16.57 9.13
CA ASP A 125 5.97 -17.45 7.97
C ASP A 125 6.28 -18.89 8.39
N GLU A 126 5.44 -19.83 7.95
CA GLU A 126 5.64 -21.26 8.19
C GLU A 126 5.80 -22.03 6.87
N PHE A 127 6.21 -23.29 6.97
CA PHE A 127 6.48 -24.12 5.81
C PHE A 127 5.86 -25.50 5.96
N VAL A 128 5.24 -25.98 4.88
CA VAL A 128 4.76 -27.36 4.76
C VAL A 128 5.59 -28.06 3.69
N ARG A 129 5.91 -29.35 3.89
CA ARG A 129 6.61 -30.16 2.90
C ARG A 129 5.61 -30.88 2.03
N CYS A 130 5.80 -30.80 0.72
CA CYS A 130 5.06 -31.60 -0.24
C CYS A 130 5.41 -33.08 -0.06
N THR A 131 4.41 -33.93 0.06
CA THR A 131 4.59 -35.38 0.25
C THR A 131 5.15 -36.06 -1.01
N SER A 132 4.85 -35.53 -2.20
CA SER A 132 5.30 -36.11 -3.47
C SER A 132 6.75 -35.76 -3.83
N CYS A 133 7.18 -34.52 -3.60
CA CYS A 133 8.51 -34.06 -4.03
C CYS A 133 9.43 -33.64 -2.88
N ASN A 134 8.95 -33.68 -1.63
CA ASN A 134 9.67 -33.31 -0.41
C ASN A 134 10.19 -31.86 -0.33
N LYS A 135 9.79 -30.99 -1.29
CA LYS A 135 10.11 -29.56 -1.28
C LYS A 135 9.23 -28.84 -0.25
N SER A 136 9.82 -27.88 0.45
CA SER A 136 9.15 -27.01 1.42
C SER A 136 8.52 -25.81 0.72
N ARG A 137 7.24 -25.55 0.97
CA ARG A 137 6.51 -24.38 0.45
C ARG A 137 6.15 -23.45 1.60
N ARG A 138 6.31 -22.14 1.38
CA ARG A 138 6.14 -21.08 2.39
C ARG A 138 4.70 -20.63 2.47
N PHE A 139 4.22 -20.40 3.68
CA PHE A 139 2.93 -19.79 3.99
C PHE A 139 3.19 -18.51 4.78
N HIS A 140 2.68 -17.39 4.30
CA HIS A 140 2.90 -16.10 4.94
C HIS A 140 2.01 -15.89 6.15
N LEU A 141 0.81 -16.45 6.24
CA LEU A 141 -0.09 -16.31 7.41
C LEU A 141 -0.51 -14.86 7.71
N THR A 142 -0.57 -14.02 6.67
CA THR A 142 -0.94 -12.59 6.76
C THR A 142 -2.42 -12.34 6.91
N SER A 143 -3.23 -13.31 6.49
CA SER A 143 -4.69 -13.26 6.52
C SER A 143 -5.26 -14.49 7.24
N LYS A 144 -6.52 -14.39 7.69
CA LYS A 144 -7.25 -15.52 8.28
C LYS A 144 -7.37 -16.69 7.29
N GLU A 145 -7.48 -16.39 6.01
CA GLU A 145 -7.56 -17.36 4.92
C GLU A 145 -6.22 -18.10 4.72
N GLU A 146 -5.10 -17.39 4.68
CA GLU A 146 -3.77 -18.01 4.62
C GLU A 146 -3.48 -18.86 5.87
N CYS A 147 -3.89 -18.39 7.05
CA CYS A 147 -3.80 -19.19 8.28
C CYS A 147 -4.60 -20.49 8.19
N ARG A 148 -5.79 -20.45 7.60
CA ARG A 148 -6.64 -21.63 7.40
C ARG A 148 -5.96 -22.62 6.47
N ILE A 149 -5.51 -22.14 5.33
CA ILE A 149 -4.93 -22.98 4.28
C ILE A 149 -3.66 -23.65 4.79
N HIS A 150 -2.79 -22.91 5.49
CA HIS A 150 -1.63 -23.52 6.16
C HIS A 150 -2.04 -24.55 7.21
N HIS A 151 -3.05 -24.25 8.03
CA HIS A 151 -3.55 -25.16 9.05
C HIS A 151 -4.02 -26.48 8.43
N ASP A 152 -4.85 -26.41 7.39
CA ASP A 152 -5.39 -27.57 6.69
C ASP A 152 -4.27 -28.36 5.99
N ALA A 153 -3.32 -27.66 5.36
CA ALA A 153 -2.12 -28.27 4.78
C ALA A 153 -1.23 -28.97 5.82
N SER A 154 -1.15 -28.45 7.05
CA SER A 154 -0.30 -29.01 8.11
C SER A 154 -0.88 -30.28 8.73
N ILE A 155 -2.20 -30.48 8.65
CA ILE A 155 -2.88 -31.68 9.15
C ILE A 155 -3.06 -32.75 8.07
N ASP A 156 -3.06 -32.34 6.80
CA ASP A 156 -3.19 -33.26 5.68
C ASP A 156 -1.87 -34.01 5.43
N ALA A 157 -1.88 -35.31 5.78
CA ALA A 157 -0.75 -36.20 5.57
C ALA A 157 -0.41 -36.46 4.10
N ASN A 158 -1.29 -36.09 3.17
CA ASN A 158 -1.12 -36.25 1.72
C ASN A 158 -0.88 -34.93 1.00
N TRP A 159 -0.70 -33.81 1.71
CA TRP A 159 -0.57 -32.49 1.10
C TRP A 159 0.54 -32.44 0.04
N THR A 160 0.23 -31.85 -1.12
CA THR A 160 1.14 -31.69 -2.27
C THR A 160 1.25 -30.24 -2.72
N CYS A 161 2.23 -29.93 -3.57
CA CYS A 161 2.41 -28.58 -4.14
C CYS A 161 1.15 -28.07 -4.85
N SER A 162 0.41 -28.96 -5.52
CA SER A 162 -0.79 -28.62 -6.29
C SER A 162 -1.99 -28.24 -5.42
N ASP A 163 -1.94 -28.55 -4.12
CA ASP A 163 -3.00 -28.20 -3.16
C ASP A 163 -2.86 -26.75 -2.64
N LEU A 164 -1.82 -26.01 -3.08
CA LEU A 164 -1.65 -24.61 -2.73
C LEU A 164 -2.55 -23.71 -3.60
N PRO A 165 -3.48 -22.92 -3.03
CA PRO A 165 -4.53 -22.25 -3.81
C PRO A 165 -4.13 -20.90 -4.41
N PHE A 166 -3.05 -20.26 -3.94
CA PHE A 166 -2.69 -18.90 -4.34
C PHE A 166 -1.60 -18.81 -5.40
N ASP A 167 -0.88 -19.91 -5.61
CA ASP A 167 0.16 -20.03 -6.63
C ASP A 167 -0.11 -21.31 -7.40
N ASN A 168 -0.01 -21.27 -8.73
CA ASN A 168 0.00 -22.46 -9.59
C ASN A 168 1.34 -23.20 -9.42
N LEU A 169 1.70 -23.53 -8.18
CA LEU A 169 2.94 -24.16 -7.78
C LEU A 169 2.84 -25.67 -8.04
N SER A 170 3.82 -26.19 -8.76
CA SER A 170 3.95 -27.60 -9.09
C SER A 170 5.14 -28.23 -8.36
N CYS A 171 5.26 -29.55 -8.49
CA CYS A 171 6.43 -30.28 -8.02
C CYS A 171 7.69 -29.97 -8.83
N GLU A 172 7.56 -29.46 -10.06
CA GLU A 172 8.71 -29.10 -10.90
C GLU A 172 9.33 -27.79 -10.46
N ASP A 173 8.54 -26.86 -9.92
CA ASP A 173 9.03 -25.56 -9.48
C ASP A 173 10.09 -25.68 -8.37
N ASP A 174 11.11 -24.82 -8.47
CA ASP A 174 12.23 -24.81 -7.53
C ASP A 174 11.78 -24.56 -6.09
N GLU A 175 12.45 -25.23 -5.14
CA GLU A 175 12.28 -24.93 -3.72
C GLU A 175 12.93 -23.58 -3.39
N GLU A 176 12.34 -22.86 -2.43
CA GLU A 176 12.98 -21.67 -1.91
C GLU A 176 14.38 -21.98 -1.31
N ARG A 177 15.39 -21.22 -1.75
CA ARG A 177 16.77 -21.35 -1.28
C ARG A 177 16.86 -21.28 0.26
N ALA A 178 17.66 -22.17 0.85
CA ALA A 178 17.85 -22.25 2.30
C ALA A 178 18.22 -20.91 2.97
N SER A 179 19.05 -20.09 2.31
CA SER A 179 19.42 -18.76 2.81
C SER A 179 18.26 -17.77 2.89
N ARG A 180 17.14 -18.02 2.20
CA ARG A 180 15.92 -17.19 2.27
C ARG A 180 14.95 -17.70 3.34
N ARG A 181 14.93 -19.02 3.59
CA ARG A 181 14.08 -19.66 4.62
C ARG A 181 14.35 -19.21 6.05
N VAL A 182 15.55 -18.69 6.32
CA VAL A 182 15.91 -18.12 7.63
C VAL A 182 15.15 -16.83 7.95
N TYR A 183 14.69 -16.11 6.93
CA TYR A 183 13.88 -14.90 7.10
C TYR A 183 12.40 -15.29 7.10
N ARG A 184 11.78 -15.28 8.29
CA ARG A 184 10.37 -15.69 8.50
C ARG A 184 9.42 -14.52 8.78
N GLY A 185 9.77 -13.35 8.25
CA GLY A 185 8.86 -12.20 8.09
C GLY A 185 8.21 -11.70 9.38
N CYS A 186 8.93 -10.89 10.16
CA CYS A 186 8.36 -10.17 11.31
C CYS A 186 8.46 -8.65 11.03
N SER A 187 7.40 -7.87 11.30
CA SER A 187 7.39 -6.42 11.05
C SER A 187 8.48 -5.66 11.80
N ARG A 188 8.97 -6.24 12.90
CA ARG A 188 9.99 -5.66 13.78
C ARG A 188 11.42 -6.01 13.37
N SER A 189 11.63 -7.14 12.68
CA SER A 189 12.94 -7.56 12.21
C SER A 189 12.81 -8.63 11.13
N GLN A 190 13.48 -8.43 10.01
CA GLN A 190 13.52 -9.41 8.91
C GLN A 190 14.22 -10.71 9.32
N THR A 191 15.16 -10.65 10.26
CA THR A 191 15.92 -11.80 10.80
C THR A 191 15.29 -12.42 12.04
N CYS A 192 14.04 -12.08 12.37
CA CYS A 192 13.37 -12.64 13.54
C CYS A 192 13.19 -14.15 13.40
N SER A 193 13.71 -14.91 14.36
CA SER A 193 13.54 -16.37 14.44
C SER A 193 12.22 -16.82 15.09
N GLY A 194 11.42 -15.88 15.59
CA GLY A 194 10.14 -16.11 16.26
C GLY A 194 10.08 -15.49 17.66
N CYS A 195 9.90 -14.17 17.74
CA CYS A 195 9.68 -13.51 19.03
C CYS A 195 8.24 -13.73 19.53
N THR A 196 8.00 -13.55 20.83
CA THR A 196 6.67 -13.74 21.44
C THR A 196 5.56 -12.90 20.81
N THR A 197 5.90 -11.76 20.20
CA THR A 197 4.95 -10.92 19.45
C THR A 197 4.71 -11.36 18.01
N CYS A 198 5.55 -12.26 17.49
CA CYS A 198 5.50 -12.79 16.12
C CYS A 198 4.97 -14.25 16.06
N VAL A 199 4.59 -14.82 17.20
CA VAL A 199 4.20 -16.22 17.36
C VAL A 199 2.68 -16.33 17.51
N CYS A 200 2.03 -16.96 16.53
CA CYS A 200 0.59 -17.21 16.51
C CYS A 200 0.19 -18.48 17.27
N PHE A 201 0.75 -18.73 18.46
CA PHE A 201 0.20 -19.78 19.34
C PHE A 201 -1.09 -19.27 19.97
N GLY A 202 -2.20 -19.31 19.23
CA GLY A 202 -3.53 -18.98 19.73
C GLY A 202 -4.04 -17.57 19.44
N CYS A 203 -3.83 -17.04 18.23
CA CYS A 203 -4.47 -15.79 17.81
C CYS A 203 -5.92 -16.02 17.33
N GLU A 204 -6.72 -14.95 17.24
CA GLU A 204 -8.07 -14.97 16.63
C GLU A 204 -8.10 -15.57 15.21
N LEU A 205 -6.94 -15.65 14.52
CA LEU A 205 -6.83 -16.22 13.18
C LEU A 205 -6.90 -17.75 13.16
N CYS A 206 -6.36 -18.45 14.17
CA CYS A 206 -6.44 -19.92 14.26
C CYS A 206 -7.72 -20.41 14.99
N ARG A 207 -8.53 -19.48 15.52
CA ARG A 207 -9.80 -19.75 16.21
C ARG A 207 -10.90 -19.99 15.19
N PHE A 208 -10.77 -21.06 14.42
CA PHE A 208 -11.78 -21.47 13.47
C PHE A 208 -12.87 -22.26 14.18
N SER A 209 -14.03 -21.63 14.41
CA SER A 209 -15.17 -22.22 15.13
C SER A 209 -15.73 -23.49 14.48
N ASP A 210 -15.45 -23.67 13.20
CA ASP A 210 -15.85 -24.78 12.35
C ASP A 210 -14.71 -25.80 12.13
N CYS A 211 -13.57 -25.67 12.80
CA CYS A 211 -12.49 -26.65 12.76
C CYS A 211 -12.61 -27.67 13.91
N ASN A 212 -12.61 -28.96 13.57
CA ASN A 212 -12.68 -30.06 14.52
C ASN A 212 -11.31 -30.66 14.88
N CYS A 213 -10.18 -30.04 14.51
CA CYS A 213 -8.87 -30.57 14.87
C CYS A 213 -8.64 -30.45 16.39
N GLN A 214 -7.87 -31.39 16.96
CA GLN A 214 -7.62 -31.43 18.41
C GLN A 214 -7.02 -30.12 18.92
N THR A 215 -6.12 -29.49 18.16
CA THR A 215 -5.51 -28.20 18.50
C THR A 215 -6.53 -27.06 18.62
N CYS A 216 -7.46 -26.94 17.67
CA CYS A 216 -8.52 -25.93 17.73
C CYS A 216 -9.56 -26.23 18.82
N LEU A 217 -9.89 -27.50 19.05
CA LEU A 217 -10.79 -27.94 20.12
C LEU A 217 -10.20 -27.64 21.51
N ASP A 218 -8.94 -28.00 21.73
CA ASP A 218 -8.23 -27.72 22.98
C ASP A 218 -8.09 -26.22 23.22
N PHE A 219 -7.78 -25.45 22.18
CA PHE A 219 -7.69 -23.99 22.29
C PHE A 219 -9.04 -23.37 22.66
N THR A 220 -10.12 -23.75 21.95
CA THR A 220 -11.47 -23.19 22.18
C THR A 220 -12.01 -23.57 23.56
N ARG A 221 -11.72 -24.78 24.04
CA ARG A 221 -12.15 -25.28 25.36
C ARG A 221 -11.40 -24.61 26.52
N ASN A 222 -10.14 -24.24 26.33
CA ASN A 222 -9.29 -23.68 27.39
C ASN A 222 -9.25 -22.13 27.39
N ALA A 223 -9.71 -21.48 26.33
CA ALA A 223 -9.85 -20.03 26.28
C ALA A 223 -11.01 -19.60 27.20
N LYS A 224 -10.70 -19.03 28.37
CA LYS A 224 -11.70 -18.42 29.26
C LYS A 224 -12.41 -17.25 28.53
N PRO A 225 -13.72 -17.04 28.77
CA PRO A 225 -14.49 -15.95 28.17
C PRO A 225 -13.96 -14.56 28.57
#